data_AF-A0A379PM64-F1
#
_entry.id   AF-A0A379PM64-F1
#
_cell.length_a   1.000
_cell.length_b   1.000
_cell.length_c   1.000
_cell.angle_alpha   90.00
_cell.angle_beta   90.00
_cell.angle_gamma   90.00
#
_symmetry.space_group_name_H-M   'P 1'
#
loop_
_entity.id
_entity.type
_entity.pdbx_description
1 polymer ?
#
loop_
_entity_poly.entity_id
_entity_poly.type
_entity_poly.pdbx_seq_one_letter_code
_entity_poly.pdbx_strand_id
1 'polypeptide(L)'
;MLAFAGTGQLLTVAVVLFGLSSFPVIPLTTGLIADRFGGTAMGGILGSTWLIHQLFAALGVLMGGVPHDATGSYGISFLSGAAVLLVSTVLTWLIREQRVAAPQPAMQPS
;
A
#
# COMPACT_ATOMS: atom_id res chain seq x y z
N MET A 1 -16.33 -14.59 20.39
CA MET A 1 -16.71 -15.03 19.03
C MET A 1 -17.17 -13.79 18.26
N LEU A 2 -16.24 -13.05 17.63
CA LEU A 2 -16.58 -11.84 16.89
C LEU A 2 -17.10 -12.19 15.49
N ALA A 3 -18.11 -11.44 15.07
CA ALA A 3 -19.04 -11.67 13.97
C ALA A 3 -18.45 -11.64 12.53
N PHE A 4 -17.20 -12.05 12.33
CA PHE A 4 -16.58 -12.17 11.01
C PHE A 4 -16.51 -13.61 10.49
N ALA A 5 -16.84 -14.60 11.33
CA ALA A 5 -16.76 -16.02 11.00
C ALA A 5 -17.98 -16.58 10.23
N GLY A 6 -18.93 -15.75 9.79
CA GLY A 6 -20.29 -16.21 9.48
C GLY A 6 -20.66 -16.47 8.01
N THR A 7 -20.00 -15.86 7.02
CA THR A 7 -20.49 -15.93 5.64
C THR A 7 -19.34 -15.89 4.65
N GLY A 8 -19.14 -16.97 3.88
CA GLY A 8 -18.13 -17.03 2.82
C GLY A 8 -18.19 -15.83 1.86
N GLN A 9 -19.38 -15.24 1.68
CA GLN A 9 -19.59 -14.00 0.95
C GLN A 9 -18.74 -12.82 1.45
N LEU A 10 -18.62 -12.61 2.77
CA LEU A 10 -17.83 -11.52 3.33
C LEU A 10 -16.34 -11.72 3.06
N LEU A 11 -15.86 -12.96 3.19
CA LEU A 11 -14.48 -13.32 2.86
C LEU A 11 -14.21 -13.10 1.37
N THR A 12 -15.13 -13.50 0.49
CA THR A 12 -15.01 -13.26 -0.95
C THR A 12 -14.91 -11.77 -1.25
N VAL A 13 -15.80 -10.95 -0.69
CA VAL A 13 -15.76 -9.49 -0.87
C VAL A 13 -14.43 -8.92 -0.36
N ALA A 14 -13.98 -9.33 0.82
CA ALA A 14 -12.72 -8.86 1.40
C ALA A 14 -11.52 -9.22 0.51
N VAL A 15 -11.44 -10.44 -0.01
CA VAL A 15 -10.36 -10.89 -0.89
C VAL A 15 -10.37 -10.15 -2.23
N VAL A 16 -11.56 -9.92 -2.81
CA VAL A 16 -11.72 -9.13 -4.04
C VAL A 16 -11.24 -7.69 -3.82
N LEU A 17 -11.68 -7.05 -2.74
CA LEU A 17 -11.26 -5.68 -2.38
C LEU A 17 -9.75 -5.61 -2.10
N PHE A 18 -9.21 -6.60 -1.39
CA PHE A 18 -7.78 -6.70 -1.15
C PHE A 18 -7.01 -6.79 -2.48
N GLY A 19 -7.42 -7.67 -3.41
CA GLY A 19 -6.75 -7.78 -4.71
C GLY A 19 -6.82 -6.49 -5.52
N LEU A 20 -8.01 -5.89 -5.62
CA LEU A 20 -8.21 -4.65 -6.37
C LEU A 20 -7.43 -3.46 -5.80
N SER A 21 -7.19 -3.42 -4.48
CA SER A 21 -6.45 -2.31 -3.85
C SER A 21 -4.94 -2.55 -3.76
N SER A 22 -4.50 -3.79 -3.59
CA SER A 22 -3.08 -4.11 -3.32
C SER A 22 -2.23 -4.27 -4.57
N PHE A 23 -2.74 -4.84 -5.66
CA PHE A 23 -1.93 -5.11 -6.85
C PHE A 23 -1.64 -3.88 -7.72
N PRO A 24 -2.59 -2.95 -7.95
CA PRO A 24 -2.32 -1.78 -8.78
C PRO A 24 -1.20 -0.88 -8.24
N VAL A 25 -0.86 -0.97 -6.95
CA VAL A 25 0.22 -0.17 -6.35
C VAL A 25 1.55 -0.35 -7.10
N ILE A 26 1.82 -1.55 -7.64
CA ILE A 26 3.09 -1.85 -8.31
C ILE A 26 3.23 -1.03 -9.61
N PRO A 27 2.37 -1.18 -10.65
CA PRO A 27 2.49 -0.40 -11.87
C PRO A 27 2.25 1.10 -11.67
N LEU A 28 1.41 1.50 -10.71
CA LEU A 28 1.13 2.92 -10.46
C LEU A 28 2.33 3.63 -9.82
N THR A 29 2.98 3.02 -8.84
CA THR A 29 4.16 3.62 -8.19
C THR A 29 5.37 3.61 -9.10
N THR A 30 5.60 2.53 -9.87
CA THR A 30 6.72 2.50 -10.84
C THR A 30 6.54 3.54 -11.94
N GLY A 31 5.32 3.72 -12.47
CA GLY A 31 5.02 4.78 -13.42
C GLY A 31 5.30 6.17 -12.85
N LEU A 32 4.79 6.44 -11.64
CA LEU A 32 5.02 7.74 -10.98
C LEU A 32 6.51 8.02 -10.72
N ILE A 33 7.28 7.00 -10.33
CA ILE A 33 8.73 7.14 -10.12
C ILE A 33 9.44 7.44 -11.45
N ALA A 34 9.08 6.73 -12.53
CA ALA A 34 9.64 6.95 -13.85
C ALA A 34 9.38 8.38 -14.33
N ASP A 35 8.13 8.85 -14.18
CA ASP A 35 7.70 10.18 -14.62
C ASP A 35 8.34 11.32 -13.81
N ARG A 36 8.61 11.11 -12.52
CA ARG A 36 9.10 12.16 -11.60
C ARG A 36 10.61 12.19 -11.45
N PHE A 37 11.26 11.02 -11.46
CA PHE A 37 12.68 10.86 -11.10
C PHE A 37 13.51 10.23 -12.21
N GLY A 38 12.89 9.77 -13.30
CA GLY A 38 13.56 9.09 -14.40
C GLY A 38 14.03 7.68 -14.06
N GLY A 39 14.46 6.94 -15.09
CA GLY A 39 14.84 5.53 -14.94
C GLY A 39 16.08 5.28 -14.09
N THR A 40 17.01 6.24 -14.00
CA THR A 40 18.27 6.08 -13.25
C THR A 40 18.06 6.06 -11.73
N ALA A 41 17.08 6.80 -11.21
CA ALA A 41 16.73 6.82 -9.79
C ALA A 41 15.85 5.63 -9.37
N MET A 42 15.28 4.89 -10.34
CA MET A 42 14.29 3.83 -10.12
C MET A 42 14.78 2.76 -9.13
N GLY A 43 15.99 2.25 -9.33
CA GLY A 43 16.54 1.17 -8.51
C GLY A 43 16.69 1.57 -7.03
N GLY A 44 17.16 2.79 -6.77
CA GLY A 44 17.32 3.30 -5.40
C GLY A 44 15.99 3.54 -4.70
N ILE A 45 15.02 4.15 -5.39
CA ILE A 45 13.70 4.45 -4.83
C ILE A 45 12.90 3.15 -4.60
N LEU A 46 12.83 2.25 -5.58
CA LEU A 46 12.14 0.97 -5.43
C LEU A 46 12.82 0.09 -4.38
N GLY A 47 14.16 0.02 -4.38
CA GLY A 47 14.92 -0.79 -3.42
C GLY A 47 14.70 -0.34 -1.98
N SER A 48 14.78 0.96 -1.72
CA SER A 48 14.51 1.51 -0.38
C SER A 48 13.05 1.34 0.03
N THR A 49 12.10 1.58 -0.88
CA THR A 49 10.66 1.35 -0.64
C THR A 49 10.38 -0.11 -0.29
N TRP A 50 10.98 -1.05 -1.01
CA TRP A 50 10.83 -2.48 -0.75
C TRP A 50 11.44 -2.88 0.60
N LEU A 51 12.63 -2.38 0.93
CA LEU A 51 13.25 -2.63 2.23
C LEU A 51 12.35 -2.16 3.38
N ILE A 52 11.83 -0.93 3.29
CA ILE A 52 10.90 -0.39 4.28
C ILE A 52 9.64 -1.27 4.36
N HIS A 53 9.09 -1.69 3.21
CA HIS A 53 7.96 -2.59 3.16
C HIS A 53 8.23 -3.91 3.91
N GLN A 54 9.38 -4.55 3.70
CA GLN A 54 9.73 -5.79 4.39
C GLN A 54 9.80 -5.61 5.92
N LEU A 55 10.32 -4.48 6.39
CA LEU A 55 10.35 -4.17 7.83
C LEU A 55 8.94 -4.06 8.41
N PHE A 56 8.05 -3.31 7.73
CA PHE A 56 6.66 -3.18 8.17
C PHE A 56 5.86 -4.47 8.01
N ALA A 57 6.15 -5.30 7.01
CA ALA A 57 5.54 -6.61 6.84
C ALA A 57 5.91 -7.54 8.01
N ALA A 58 7.17 -7.56 8.43
CA ALA A 58 7.61 -8.31 9.61
C ALA A 58 6.89 -7.83 10.88
N LEU A 59 6.80 -6.50 11.09
CA LEU A 59 6.04 -5.92 12.21
C LEU A 59 4.55 -6.28 12.14
N GLY A 60 3.96 -6.23 10.95
CA GLY A 60 2.56 -6.58 10.70
C GLY A 60 2.26 -8.03 11.05
N VAL A 61 3.14 -8.97 10.66
CA VAL A 61 3.00 -10.39 11.03
C VAL A 61 3.07 -10.57 12.54
N LEU A 62 4.00 -9.89 13.24
CA LEU A 62 4.09 -9.96 14.71
C LEU A 62 2.86 -9.39 15.39
N MET A 63 2.39 -8.22 14.95
CA MET A 63 1.16 -7.60 15.46
C MET A 63 -0.10 -8.39 15.11
N GLY A 64 -0.05 -9.22 14.07
CA GLY A 64 -1.13 -10.12 13.68
C GLY A 64 -1.15 -11.41 14.50
N GLY A 65 0.01 -12.02 14.73
CA GLY A 65 0.16 -13.34 15.35
C GLY A 65 0.24 -13.31 16.88
N VAL A 66 1.08 -12.44 17.46
CA VAL A 66 1.32 -12.44 18.92
C VAL A 66 0.03 -12.17 19.73
N PRO A 67 -0.82 -11.19 19.37
CA PRO A 67 -2.08 -11.00 20.08
C PRO A 67 -3.04 -12.19 19.92
N HIS A 68 -3.01 -12.85 18.77
CA HIS A 68 -3.81 -14.05 18.54
C HIS A 68 -3.33 -15.20 19.44
N ASP A 69 -2.02 -15.44 19.52
CA ASP A 69 -1.44 -16.49 20.37
C ASP A 69 -1.78 -16.27 21.86
N ALA A 70 -1.85 -15.01 22.29
CA ALA A 70 -2.19 -14.66 23.67
C ALA A 70 -3.70 -14.70 23.99
N THR A 71 -4.57 -14.39 23.02
CA THR A 71 -6.01 -14.19 23.26
C THR A 71 -6.92 -15.22 22.58
N GLY A 72 -6.38 -16.04 21.68
CA GLY A 72 -7.13 -16.95 20.81
C GLY A 72 -8.04 -16.25 19.80
N SER A 73 -7.85 -14.94 19.57
CA SER A 73 -8.72 -14.14 18.71
C SER A 73 -7.95 -13.18 17.80
N TYR A 74 -8.36 -13.10 16.54
CA TYR A 74 -7.88 -12.11 15.57
C TYR A 74 -8.48 -10.71 15.75
N GLY A 75 -9.35 -10.48 16.75
CA GLY A 75 -10.01 -9.20 16.92
C GLY A 75 -9.05 -8.01 17.03
N ILE A 76 -8.01 -8.16 17.87
CA ILE A 76 -6.97 -7.13 18.04
C ILE A 76 -6.14 -6.96 16.76
N SER A 77 -5.81 -8.07 16.10
CA SER A 77 -5.05 -8.10 14.85
C SER A 77 -5.77 -7.37 13.71
N PHE A 78 -7.09 -7.57 13.58
CA PHE A 78 -7.88 -6.85 12.58
C PHE A 78 -8.07 -5.37 12.94
N LEU A 79 -8.25 -5.05 14.22
CA LEU A 79 -8.39 -3.66 14.66
C LEU A 79 -7.12 -2.86 14.42
N SER A 80 -5.95 -3.44 14.69
CA SER A 80 -4.66 -2.78 14.42
C SER A 80 -4.46 -2.55 12.92
N GLY A 81 -4.80 -3.53 12.07
CA GLY A 81 -4.81 -3.38 10.62
C GLY A 81 -5.76 -2.26 10.15
N ALA A 82 -6.98 -2.20 10.69
CA ALA A 82 -7.93 -1.13 10.39
C ALA A 82 -7.42 0.25 10.80
N ALA A 83 -6.78 0.37 11.96
CA ALA A 83 -6.18 1.62 12.42
C ALA A 83 -5.05 2.09 11.49
N VAL A 84 -4.16 1.19 11.06
CA VAL A 84 -3.09 1.51 10.11
C VAL A 84 -3.64 1.94 8.76
N LEU A 85 -4.68 1.27 8.25
CA LEU A 85 -5.35 1.65 7.01
C LEU A 85 -5.97 3.04 7.11
N LEU A 86 -6.65 3.38 8.22
CA LEU A 86 -7.22 4.70 8.44
C LEU A 86 -6.13 5.80 8.45
N VAL A 87 -5.03 5.57 9.17
CA VAL A 87 -3.89 6.51 9.18
C VAL A 87 -3.32 6.67 7.77
N SER A 88 -3.12 5.57 7.04
CA SER A 88 -2.64 5.59 5.65
C SER A 88 -3.56 6.38 4.73
N THR A 89 -4.88 6.19 4.84
CA THR A 89 -5.88 6.94 4.07
C THR A 89 -5.77 8.44 4.35
N VAL A 90 -5.66 8.84 5.62
CA VAL A 90 -5.51 10.27 5.97
C VAL A 90 -4.19 10.83 5.42
N LEU A 91 -3.07 10.14 5.62
CA LEU A 91 -1.77 10.58 5.11
C LEU A 91 -1.77 10.72 3.59
N THR A 92 -2.37 9.76 2.89
CA THR A 92 -2.49 9.77 1.42
C THR A 92 -3.39 10.89 0.95
N TRP A 93 -4.52 11.13 1.63
CA TRP A 93 -5.44 12.22 1.28
C TRP A 93 -4.80 13.61 1.43
N LEU A 94 -3.86 13.76 2.36
CA LEU A 94 -3.13 15.02 2.56
C LEU A 94 -2.04 15.29 1.50
N ILE A 95 -1.73 14.31 0.63
CA ILE A 95 -0.74 14.50 -0.44
C ILE A 95 -1.29 15.48 -1.48
N ARG A 96 -0.53 16.54 -1.76
CA ARG A 96 -0.84 17.49 -2.84
C ARG A 96 -0.16 17.06 -4.13
N GLU A 97 -0.96 16.79 -5.16
CA GLU A 97 -0.45 16.47 -6.48
C GLU A 97 0.16 17.71 -7.15
N GLN A 98 1.45 17.67 -7.46
CA GLN A 98 2.07 18.63 -8.38
C GLN A 98 2.04 18.03 -9.79
N ARG A 99 1.36 18.65 -10.75
CA ARG A 99 1.41 18.20 -12.15
C ARG A 99 2.83 18.42 -12.67
N VAL A 100 3.46 17.36 -13.17
CA VAL A 100 4.70 17.48 -13.94
C VAL A 100 4.32 18.08 -15.28
N ALA A 101 4.92 19.23 -15.64
CA ALA A 101 4.66 19.87 -16.93
C ALA A 101 5.06 18.90 -18.05
N ALA A 102 4.19 18.76 -19.06
CA ALA A 102 4.50 17.93 -20.22
C ALA A 102 5.81 18.44 -20.87
N PRO A 103 6.69 17.55 -21.35
CA PRO A 103 7.89 17.96 -22.09
C PRO A 103 7.49 18.91 -23.21
N GLN A 104 8.03 20.13 -23.21
CA GLN A 104 7.82 21.08 -24.31
C GLN A 104 8.34 20.43 -25.59
N PRO A 105 7.56 20.40 -26.68
CA PRO A 105 8.05 19.91 -27.96
C PRO A 105 9.32 20.69 -28.31
N ALA A 106 10.41 19.97 -28.56
CA ALA A 106 11.66 20.59 -28.99
C ALA A 106 11.35 21.46 -30.21
N MET A 107 11.55 22.78 -30.11
CA MET A 107 11.41 23.68 -31.25
C MET A 107 12.37 23.18 -32.33
N GLN A 108 11.83 22.63 -33.42
CA GLN A 108 12.62 22.23 -34.57
C GLN A 108 13.28 23.49 -35.15
N PRO A 109 14.62 23.54 -35.27
CA PRO A 109 15.27 24.63 -35.99
C PRO A 109 14.85 24.60 -37.46
N SER A 110 14.48 25.76 -37.99
CA SER A 110 14.11 26.01 -39.40
C SER A 110 15.28 25.85 -40.36
#